data_AF-X0TJZ4-F1
#
_entry.id   AF-X0TJZ4-F1
#
_cell.length_a   1.000
_cell.length_b   1.000
_cell.length_c   1.000
_cell.angle_alpha   90.00
_cell.angle_beta   90.00
_cell.angle_gamma   90.00
#
_symmetry.space_group_name_H-M   'P 1'
#
loop_
_entity.id
_entity.type
_entity.pdbx_description
1 polymer ?
#
loop_
_entity_poly.entity_id
_entity_poly.type
_entity_poly.pdbx_seq_one_letter_code
_entity_poly.pdbx_strand_id
1 'polypeptide(L)'
;NDSFDRLNRNVARLNKQELRHARHAGVFITYVTQLSDDPFWKDMGISTPSRIRRMLDIEYVSEIFLVVMHGIQDGRDHLDDYYAWYDEEIPNLEENRRKYEVCKNLIANLGLHKMETRYSNLADLYSLWSAISKLYDDNGGSLEINIERTRENFLQFAEKIRVDLEDEQAQIYAWAVRQASNSIRSRQRREDALKVLIVVKGNDNS
;
A
#
# COMPACT_ATOMS: atom_id res chain seq x y z
N ASN A 1 -9.16 -43.71 21.87
CA ASN A 1 -9.24 -42.23 21.90
C ASN A 1 -8.11 -41.51 21.18
N ASP A 2 -7.22 -42.18 20.45
CA ASP A 2 -6.06 -41.51 19.79
C ASP A 2 -6.32 -41.05 18.34
N SER A 3 -7.53 -41.33 17.81
CA SER A 3 -7.92 -40.95 16.43
C SER A 3 -8.65 -39.60 16.34
N PHE A 4 -9.14 -39.07 17.46
CA PHE A 4 -9.83 -37.77 17.51
C PHE A 4 -8.84 -36.60 17.75
N ASP A 5 -7.78 -36.80 18.52
CA ASP A 5 -6.74 -35.77 18.77
C ASP A 5 -5.84 -35.52 17.56
N ARG A 6 -5.80 -36.43 16.58
CA ARG A 6 -5.06 -36.26 15.33
C ARG A 6 -5.82 -35.43 14.29
N LEU A 7 -7.15 -35.42 14.35
CA LEU A 7 -8.00 -34.63 13.46
C LEU A 7 -8.04 -33.14 13.84
N ASN A 8 -7.68 -32.80 15.08
CA ASN A 8 -7.70 -31.42 15.58
C ASN A 8 -6.33 -30.71 15.59
N ARG A 9 -5.26 -31.34 15.07
CA ARG A 9 -3.91 -30.74 15.01
C ARG A 9 -3.66 -29.81 13.82
N ASN A 10 -4.60 -29.69 12.88
CA ASN A 10 -4.41 -28.92 11.64
C ASN A 10 -5.58 -27.98 11.28
N VAL A 11 -6.45 -27.61 12.23
CA VAL A 11 -7.34 -26.45 11.99
C VAL A 11 -6.55 -25.19 12.34
N ALA A 12 -5.76 -24.71 11.38
CA ALA A 12 -5.09 -23.42 11.54
C ALA A 12 -6.15 -22.36 11.86
N ARG A 13 -5.98 -21.64 12.98
CA ARG A 13 -6.89 -20.55 13.35
C ARG A 13 -6.97 -19.56 12.20
N LEU A 14 -8.20 -19.17 11.85
CA LEU A 14 -8.43 -18.12 10.86
C LEU A 14 -7.70 -16.84 11.29
N ASN A 15 -6.98 -16.23 10.36
CA ASN A 15 -6.40 -14.91 10.53
C ASN A 15 -7.48 -13.82 10.48
N LYS A 16 -7.10 -12.57 10.79
CA LYS A 16 -8.04 -11.45 10.84
C LYS A 16 -8.78 -11.27 9.50
N GLN A 17 -8.09 -11.37 8.38
CA GLN A 17 -8.72 -11.23 7.06
C GLN A 17 -9.66 -12.39 6.71
N GLU A 18 -9.27 -13.64 7.00
CA GLU A 18 -10.17 -14.79 6.82
C GLU A 18 -11.43 -14.66 7.69
N LEU A 19 -11.32 -14.10 8.90
CA LEU A 19 -12.45 -13.79 9.76
C LEU A 19 -13.33 -12.68 9.16
N ARG A 20 -12.75 -11.63 8.56
CA ARG A 20 -13.52 -10.57 7.87
C ARG A 20 -14.31 -11.17 6.70
N HIS A 21 -13.66 -11.95 5.85
CA HIS A 21 -14.34 -12.61 4.73
C HIS A 21 -15.46 -13.56 5.20
N ALA A 22 -15.33 -14.18 6.37
CA ALA A 22 -16.40 -15.03 6.92
C ALA A 22 -17.57 -14.23 7.52
N ARG A 23 -17.35 -12.98 7.93
CA ARG A 23 -18.34 -12.13 8.62
C ARG A 23 -19.05 -11.15 7.70
N HIS A 24 -18.38 -10.73 6.64
CA HIS A 24 -18.85 -9.70 5.72
C HIS A 24 -19.05 -10.30 4.33
N ALA A 25 -20.14 -9.92 3.68
CA ALA A 25 -20.45 -10.30 2.31
C ALA A 25 -20.89 -9.09 1.46
N GLY A 26 -20.70 -7.88 1.99
CA GLY A 26 -21.15 -6.64 1.38
C GLY A 26 -20.21 -6.07 0.32
N VAL A 27 -20.42 -4.79 0.04
CA VAL A 27 -19.81 -4.06 -1.07
C VAL A 27 -18.30 -3.96 -0.91
N PHE A 28 -17.80 -3.61 0.28
CA PHE A 28 -16.37 -3.41 0.49
C PHE A 28 -15.52 -4.66 0.25
N ILE A 29 -15.84 -5.79 0.90
CA ILE A 29 -15.09 -7.05 0.72
C ILE A 29 -15.11 -7.50 -0.74
N THR A 30 -16.27 -7.39 -1.40
CA THR A 30 -16.41 -7.76 -2.81
C THR A 30 -15.53 -6.87 -3.68
N TYR A 31 -15.55 -5.56 -3.43
CA TYR A 31 -14.79 -4.60 -4.22
C TYR A 31 -13.27 -4.77 -4.08
N VAL A 32 -12.76 -4.88 -2.85
CA VAL A 32 -11.31 -5.06 -2.63
C VAL A 32 -10.82 -6.44 -3.07
N THR A 33 -11.69 -7.46 -3.07
CA THR A 33 -11.39 -8.77 -3.69
C THR A 33 -11.23 -8.62 -5.20
N GLN A 34 -12.15 -7.93 -5.88
CA GLN A 34 -12.03 -7.64 -7.32
C GLN A 34 -10.76 -6.84 -7.64
N LEU A 35 -10.42 -5.83 -6.82
CA LEU A 35 -9.17 -5.08 -6.99
C LEU A 35 -7.94 -5.98 -6.82
N SER A 36 -7.99 -6.97 -5.91
CA SER A 36 -6.87 -7.88 -5.66
C SER A 36 -6.63 -8.90 -6.77
N ASP A 37 -7.65 -9.16 -7.60
CA ASP A 37 -7.57 -10.04 -8.78
C ASP A 37 -6.86 -9.36 -9.98
N ASP A 38 -6.64 -8.05 -9.92
CA ASP A 38 -5.89 -7.33 -10.96
C ASP A 38 -4.47 -7.92 -11.13
N PRO A 39 -4.06 -8.31 -12.35
CA PRO A 39 -2.72 -8.82 -12.63
C PRO A 39 -1.57 -7.91 -12.14
N PHE A 40 -1.82 -6.60 -12.01
CA PHE A 40 -0.90 -5.65 -11.39
C PHE A 40 -0.37 -6.17 -10.04
N TRP A 41 -1.22 -6.69 -9.16
CA TRP A 41 -0.78 -7.15 -7.84
C TRP A 41 0.09 -8.40 -7.89
N LYS A 42 -0.05 -9.21 -8.93
CA LYS A 42 0.87 -10.33 -9.19
C LYS A 42 2.22 -9.84 -9.70
N ASP A 43 2.26 -8.88 -10.64
CA ASP A 43 3.50 -8.24 -11.13
C ASP A 43 4.28 -7.57 -9.98
N MET A 44 3.55 -6.93 -9.06
CA MET A 44 4.10 -6.30 -7.85
C MET A 44 4.58 -7.32 -6.78
N GLY A 45 4.35 -8.62 -6.96
CA GLY A 45 4.72 -9.65 -5.97
C GLY A 45 3.83 -9.70 -4.72
N ILE A 46 2.65 -9.07 -4.77
CA ILE A 46 1.68 -9.01 -3.65
C ILE A 46 0.75 -10.22 -3.66
N SER A 47 0.23 -10.60 -4.82
CA SER A 47 -0.69 -11.74 -5.00
C SER A 47 0.10 -13.03 -5.27
N THR A 48 0.93 -13.44 -4.30
CA THR A 48 1.63 -14.74 -4.36
C THR A 48 0.71 -15.88 -3.91
N PRO A 49 0.94 -17.14 -4.34
CA PRO A 49 0.10 -18.26 -3.92
C PRO A 49 -0.03 -18.43 -2.39
N SER A 50 1.03 -18.07 -1.64
CA SER A 50 1.01 -18.14 -0.17
C SER A 50 0.09 -17.08 0.44
N ARG A 51 0.10 -15.85 -0.11
CA ARG A 51 -0.72 -14.73 0.37
C ARG A 51 -2.18 -14.90 -0.01
N ILE A 52 -2.45 -15.28 -1.26
CA ILE A 52 -3.80 -15.59 -1.78
C ILE A 52 -4.49 -16.62 -0.89
N ARG A 53 -3.83 -17.74 -0.57
CA ARG A 53 -4.40 -18.82 0.26
C ARG A 53 -4.85 -18.37 1.64
N ARG A 54 -4.28 -17.28 2.16
CA ARG A 54 -4.58 -16.71 3.48
C ARG A 54 -5.29 -15.36 3.39
N MET A 55 -5.73 -14.98 2.18
CA MET A 55 -6.35 -13.70 1.86
C MET A 55 -5.49 -12.47 2.20
N LEU A 56 -4.17 -12.63 2.38
CA LEU A 56 -3.29 -11.54 2.82
C LEU A 56 -3.02 -10.50 1.73
N ASP A 57 -3.22 -10.87 0.48
CA ASP A 57 -3.32 -9.95 -0.65
C ASP A 57 -4.58 -9.08 -0.55
N ILE A 58 -5.75 -9.67 -0.31
CA ILE A 58 -7.01 -8.92 -0.08
C ILE A 58 -6.86 -7.97 1.11
N GLU A 59 -6.25 -8.42 2.22
CA GLU A 59 -5.97 -7.54 3.38
C GLU A 59 -5.13 -6.33 2.98
N TYR A 60 -4.05 -6.56 2.21
CA TYR A 60 -3.16 -5.49 1.81
C TYR A 60 -3.81 -4.54 0.80
N VAL A 61 -4.57 -5.06 -0.18
CA VAL A 61 -5.33 -4.25 -1.13
C VAL A 61 -6.40 -3.42 -0.41
N SER A 62 -6.98 -3.95 0.67
CA SER A 62 -7.88 -3.20 1.54
C SER A 62 -7.15 -2.02 2.21
N GLU A 63 -5.96 -2.23 2.76
CA GLU A 63 -5.13 -1.14 3.31
C GLU A 63 -4.81 -0.08 2.26
N ILE A 64 -4.47 -0.49 1.02
CA ILE A 64 -4.15 0.44 -0.06
C ILE A 64 -5.39 1.23 -0.51
N PHE A 65 -6.54 0.59 -0.67
CA PHE A 65 -7.73 1.32 -1.06
C PHE A 65 -8.16 2.31 0.03
N LEU A 66 -8.04 1.94 1.32
CA LEU A 66 -8.31 2.86 2.42
C LEU A 66 -7.30 4.01 2.53
N VAL A 67 -6.01 3.80 2.20
CA VAL A 67 -5.05 4.91 2.16
C VAL A 67 -5.37 5.90 1.04
N VAL A 68 -5.95 5.42 -0.07
CA VAL A 68 -6.45 6.29 -1.15
C VAL A 68 -7.65 7.11 -0.68
N MET A 69 -8.59 6.49 0.05
CA MET A 69 -9.81 7.14 0.55
C MET A 69 -9.56 8.12 1.70
N HIS A 70 -8.68 7.78 2.64
CA HIS A 70 -8.60 8.43 3.95
C HIS A 70 -7.19 8.91 4.31
N GLY A 71 -6.20 8.68 3.46
CA GLY A 71 -4.79 8.90 3.80
C GLY A 71 -4.28 7.90 4.83
N ILE A 72 -3.12 8.20 5.41
CA ILE A 72 -2.41 7.29 6.32
C ILE A 72 -3.26 6.94 7.55
N GLN A 73 -3.39 5.64 7.81
CA GLN A 73 -4.01 5.11 9.02
C GLN A 73 -2.93 4.55 9.97
N ASP A 74 -3.27 4.38 11.26
CA ASP A 74 -2.39 3.76 12.26
C ASP A 74 -2.65 2.24 12.36
N GLY A 75 -1.62 1.42 12.16
CA GLY A 75 -1.75 -0.03 12.27
C GLY A 75 -2.74 -0.62 11.25
N ARG A 76 -3.49 -1.65 11.70
CA ARG A 76 -4.45 -2.43 10.89
C ARG A 76 -5.76 -2.75 11.61
N ASP A 77 -5.87 -2.38 12.88
CA ASP A 77 -7.04 -2.75 13.68
C ASP A 77 -8.31 -2.03 13.19
N HIS A 78 -8.14 -0.85 12.57
CA HIS A 78 -9.21 -0.11 11.90
C HIS A 78 -9.86 -0.85 10.71
N LEU A 79 -9.22 -1.90 10.16
CA LEU A 79 -9.79 -2.63 9.02
C LEU A 79 -11.13 -3.27 9.38
N ASP A 80 -11.29 -3.78 10.61
CA ASP A 80 -12.54 -4.42 11.02
C ASP A 80 -13.70 -3.40 10.98
N ASP A 81 -13.44 -2.17 11.40
CA ASP A 81 -14.42 -1.08 11.38
C ASP A 81 -14.81 -0.70 9.94
N TYR A 82 -13.85 -0.51 9.04
CA TYR A 82 -14.15 -0.15 7.64
C TYR A 82 -14.90 -1.25 6.88
N TYR A 83 -14.62 -2.52 7.19
CA TYR A 83 -15.39 -3.63 6.63
C TYR A 83 -16.85 -3.60 7.08
N ALA A 84 -17.12 -3.21 8.33
CA ALA A 84 -18.47 -3.06 8.83
C ALA A 84 -19.14 -1.79 8.29
N TRP A 85 -18.45 -0.65 8.29
CA TRP A 85 -18.99 0.64 7.85
C TRP A 85 -19.33 0.66 6.36
N TYR A 86 -18.57 -0.05 5.54
CA TYR A 86 -18.74 -0.06 4.08
C TYR A 86 -19.36 -1.37 3.56
N ASP A 87 -20.04 -2.13 4.42
CA ASP A 87 -20.70 -3.37 4.02
C ASP A 87 -21.88 -3.08 3.07
N GLU A 88 -22.64 -2.01 3.30
CA GLU A 88 -23.77 -1.63 2.43
C GLU A 88 -23.36 -0.73 1.26
N GLU A 89 -22.47 0.23 1.48
CA GLU A 89 -22.03 1.20 0.47
C GLU A 89 -20.61 1.71 0.77
N ILE A 90 -19.83 1.97 -0.28
CA ILE A 90 -18.54 2.66 -0.17
C ILE A 90 -18.74 4.14 -0.54
N PRO A 91 -18.48 5.10 0.38
CA PRO A 91 -18.68 6.51 0.10
C PRO A 91 -17.73 7.01 -0.99
N ASN A 92 -18.24 7.86 -1.88
CA ASN A 92 -17.50 8.46 -2.99
C ASN A 92 -16.71 7.43 -3.83
N LEU A 93 -17.25 6.22 -4.00
CA LEU A 93 -16.55 5.10 -4.63
C LEU A 93 -15.94 5.45 -5.98
N GLU A 94 -16.68 6.17 -6.83
CA GLU A 94 -16.19 6.50 -8.18
C GLU A 94 -15.03 7.48 -8.18
N GLU A 95 -15.04 8.47 -7.28
CA GLU A 95 -13.91 9.39 -7.11
C GLU A 95 -12.68 8.65 -6.58
N ASN A 96 -12.85 7.83 -5.55
CA ASN A 96 -11.80 7.03 -4.96
C ASN A 96 -11.23 5.99 -5.93
N ARG A 97 -12.08 5.40 -6.79
CA ARG A 97 -11.68 4.51 -7.89
C ARG A 97 -10.80 5.24 -8.89
N ARG A 98 -11.20 6.42 -9.37
CA ARG A 98 -10.38 7.20 -10.31
C ARG A 98 -9.02 7.54 -9.73
N LYS A 99 -8.98 8.00 -8.48
CA LYS A 99 -7.74 8.27 -7.75
C LYS A 99 -6.86 7.02 -7.62
N TYR A 100 -7.45 5.89 -7.23
CA TYR A 100 -6.77 4.61 -7.16
C TYR A 100 -6.14 4.21 -8.50
N GLU A 101 -6.88 4.34 -9.61
CA GLU A 101 -6.38 4.01 -10.95
C GLU A 101 -5.23 4.92 -11.39
N VAL A 102 -5.29 6.23 -11.09
CA VAL A 102 -4.16 7.14 -11.34
C VAL A 102 -2.93 6.70 -10.56
N CYS A 103 -3.07 6.43 -9.26
CA CYS A 103 -1.97 5.93 -8.43
C CYS A 103 -1.40 4.61 -8.96
N LYS A 104 -2.27 3.65 -9.32
CA LYS A 104 -1.87 2.35 -9.89
C LYS A 104 -1.03 2.52 -11.15
N ASN A 105 -1.51 3.35 -12.09
CA ASN A 105 -0.85 3.59 -13.36
C ASN A 105 0.51 4.28 -13.17
N LEU A 106 0.60 5.26 -12.27
CA LEU A 106 1.87 5.91 -11.94
C LEU A 106 2.88 4.92 -11.34
N ILE A 107 2.47 4.08 -10.40
CA ILE A 107 3.34 3.06 -9.80
C ILE A 107 3.80 2.02 -10.82
N ALA A 108 2.89 1.56 -11.69
CA ALA A 108 3.22 0.64 -12.76
C ALA A 108 4.26 1.24 -13.73
N ASN A 109 4.06 2.50 -14.14
CA ASN A 109 4.96 3.21 -15.06
C ASN A 109 6.32 3.56 -14.44
N LEU A 110 6.36 3.85 -13.14
CA LEU A 110 7.62 4.04 -12.41
C LEU A 110 8.47 2.75 -12.42
N GLY A 111 7.84 1.58 -12.36
CA GLY A 111 8.52 0.29 -12.53
C GLY A 111 9.54 -0.05 -11.42
N LEU A 112 9.48 0.63 -10.27
CA LEU A 112 10.47 0.48 -9.19
C LEU A 112 10.54 -0.93 -8.60
N HIS A 113 9.43 -1.69 -8.67
CA HIS A 113 9.36 -3.07 -8.19
C HIS A 113 10.19 -4.05 -9.04
N LYS A 114 10.55 -3.69 -10.27
CA LYS A 114 11.42 -4.48 -11.16
C LYS A 114 12.90 -4.22 -10.94
N MET A 115 13.22 -3.24 -10.09
CA MET A 115 14.59 -2.84 -9.77
C MET A 115 15.05 -3.55 -8.49
N GLU A 116 16.35 -3.76 -8.34
CA GLU A 116 16.97 -4.29 -7.11
C GLU A 116 16.95 -3.25 -5.97
N THR A 117 15.76 -2.77 -5.64
CA THR A 117 15.52 -1.76 -4.60
C THR A 117 14.49 -2.25 -3.61
N ARG A 118 14.40 -1.50 -2.50
CA ARG A 118 13.49 -1.79 -1.39
C ARG A 118 12.01 -1.53 -1.69
N TYR A 119 11.66 -0.81 -2.75
CA TYR A 119 10.30 -0.33 -2.99
C TYR A 119 9.28 -1.44 -3.33
N SER A 120 9.72 -2.68 -3.53
CA SER A 120 8.85 -3.86 -3.64
C SER A 120 8.35 -4.39 -2.29
N ASN A 121 8.91 -3.96 -1.15
CA ASN A 121 8.40 -4.39 0.14
C ASN A 121 7.09 -3.68 0.50
N LEU A 122 6.24 -4.36 1.28
CA LEU A 122 4.87 -3.92 1.59
C LEU A 122 4.82 -2.53 2.24
N ALA A 123 5.77 -2.23 3.12
CA ALA A 123 5.76 -1.00 3.87
C ALA A 123 6.10 0.18 2.95
N ASP A 124 7.13 0.05 2.12
CA ASP A 124 7.55 1.09 1.19
C ASP A 124 6.53 1.29 0.08
N LEU A 125 5.98 0.19 -0.46
CA LEU A 125 4.91 0.27 -1.43
C LEU A 125 3.68 1.00 -0.87
N TYR A 126 3.29 0.70 0.37
CA TYR A 126 2.21 1.46 1.05
C TYR A 126 2.53 2.96 1.12
N SER A 127 3.77 3.31 1.45
CA SER A 127 4.17 4.72 1.60
C SER A 127 4.23 5.43 0.25
N LEU A 128 4.60 4.71 -0.82
CA LEU A 128 4.57 5.22 -2.19
C LEU A 128 3.13 5.49 -2.66
N TRP A 129 2.21 4.56 -2.42
CA TRP A 129 0.78 4.76 -2.68
C TRP A 129 0.25 5.99 -1.94
N SER A 130 0.62 6.13 -0.67
CA SER A 130 0.22 7.28 0.16
C SER A 130 0.76 8.60 -0.39
N ALA A 131 2.05 8.66 -0.76
CA ALA A 131 2.68 9.86 -1.30
C ALA A 131 2.04 10.30 -2.63
N ILE A 132 1.78 9.36 -3.55
CA ILE A 132 1.12 9.65 -4.83
C ILE A 132 -0.33 10.07 -4.60
N SER A 133 -1.06 9.37 -3.72
CA SER A 133 -2.43 9.70 -3.30
C SER A 133 -2.52 11.13 -2.75
N LYS A 134 -1.60 11.51 -1.86
CA LYS A 134 -1.51 12.86 -1.29
C LYS A 134 -1.23 13.92 -2.37
N LEU A 135 -0.30 13.65 -3.30
CA LEU A 135 0.00 14.57 -4.39
C LEU A 135 -1.19 14.76 -5.34
N TYR A 136 -1.94 13.70 -5.61
CA TYR A 136 -3.16 13.81 -6.41
C TYR A 136 -4.17 14.77 -5.77
N ASP A 137 -4.36 14.67 -4.45
CA ASP A 137 -5.24 15.60 -3.72
C ASP A 137 -4.67 17.03 -3.72
N ASP A 138 -3.37 17.17 -3.44
CA ASP A 138 -2.68 18.47 -3.39
C ASP A 138 -2.70 19.19 -4.76
N ASN A 139 -2.90 18.47 -5.87
CA ASN A 139 -2.99 18.98 -7.23
C ASN A 139 -4.43 18.99 -7.80
N GLY A 140 -5.44 19.02 -6.91
CA GLY A 140 -6.83 19.27 -7.30
C GLY A 140 -7.51 18.12 -8.05
N GLY A 141 -7.08 16.87 -7.80
CA GLY A 141 -7.68 15.70 -8.41
C GLY A 141 -7.11 15.33 -9.79
N SER A 142 -5.90 15.79 -10.08
CA SER A 142 -5.11 15.36 -11.25
C SER A 142 -3.64 15.28 -10.87
N LEU A 143 -2.90 14.35 -11.45
CA LEU A 143 -1.47 14.21 -11.18
C LEU A 143 -0.73 13.72 -12.43
N GLU A 144 0.13 14.58 -12.95
CA GLU A 144 1.11 14.21 -13.97
C GLU A 144 2.52 14.36 -13.41
N ILE A 145 3.38 13.37 -13.65
CA ILE A 145 4.76 13.37 -13.14
C ILE A 145 5.76 13.12 -14.26
N ASN A 146 6.98 13.63 -14.08
CA ASN A 146 8.13 13.24 -14.89
C ASN A 146 8.61 11.86 -14.42
N ILE A 147 8.20 10.81 -15.13
CA ILE A 147 8.47 9.41 -14.79
C ILE A 147 9.97 9.14 -14.72
N GLU A 148 10.76 9.62 -15.68
CA GLU A 148 12.19 9.34 -15.74
C GLU A 148 12.92 10.01 -14.57
N ARG A 149 12.68 11.31 -14.36
CA ARG A 149 13.32 12.04 -13.27
C ARG A 149 12.90 11.53 -11.90
N THR A 150 11.62 11.19 -11.74
CA THR A 150 11.13 10.59 -10.50
C THR A 150 11.81 9.25 -10.26
N ARG A 151 11.90 8.38 -11.28
CA ARG A 151 12.59 7.09 -11.16
C ARG A 151 14.05 7.27 -10.75
N GLU A 152 14.79 8.18 -11.39
CA GLU A 152 16.17 8.51 -11.02
C GLU A 152 16.29 8.93 -9.54
N ASN A 153 15.42 9.83 -9.08
CA ASN A 153 15.41 10.29 -7.68
C ASN A 153 15.21 9.12 -6.70
N PHE A 154 14.26 8.22 -6.99
CA PHE A 154 13.99 7.05 -6.16
C PHE A 154 15.18 6.08 -6.13
N LEU A 155 15.86 5.85 -7.26
CA LEU A 155 17.04 4.98 -7.32
C LEU A 155 18.21 5.57 -6.53
N GLN A 156 18.48 6.88 -6.68
CA GLN A 156 19.51 7.56 -5.92
C GLN A 156 19.22 7.53 -4.41
N PHE A 157 17.96 7.77 -4.03
CA PHE A 157 17.54 7.72 -2.62
C PHE A 157 17.66 6.30 -2.03
N ALA A 158 17.33 5.26 -2.80
CA ALA A 158 17.49 3.88 -2.38
C ALA A 158 18.96 3.53 -2.11
N GLU A 159 19.88 4.03 -2.94
CA GLU A 159 21.32 3.84 -2.72
C GLU A 159 21.79 4.61 -1.48
N LYS A 160 21.37 5.86 -1.28
CA LYS A 160 21.68 6.63 -0.07
C LYS A 160 21.29 5.88 1.20
N ILE A 161 20.06 5.34 1.26
CA ILE A 161 19.60 4.53 2.40
C ILE A 161 20.53 3.34 2.69
N ARG A 162 21.14 2.76 1.66
CA ARG A 162 21.98 1.57 1.76
C ARG A 162 23.42 1.89 2.16
N VAL A 163 24.03 2.91 1.58
CA VAL A 163 25.48 3.18 1.71
C VAL A 163 25.81 4.46 2.47
N ASP A 164 24.90 5.43 2.49
CA ASP A 164 25.16 6.79 2.93
C ASP A 164 24.20 7.20 4.05
N LEU A 165 24.62 6.96 5.28
CA LEU A 165 23.91 7.45 6.46
C LEU A 165 24.26 8.91 6.77
N GLU A 166 24.90 9.70 5.92
CA GLU A 166 25.11 11.14 6.20
C GLU A 166 23.93 12.02 5.73
N ASP A 167 23.13 11.53 4.78
CA ASP A 167 21.90 12.19 4.33
C ASP A 167 20.81 12.08 5.42
N GLU A 168 20.46 13.22 6.04
CA GLU A 168 19.50 13.28 7.14
C GLU A 168 18.14 12.68 6.75
N GLN A 169 17.68 12.93 5.53
CA GLN A 169 16.40 12.41 5.05
C GLN A 169 16.44 10.88 4.90
N ALA A 170 17.53 10.33 4.35
CA ALA A 170 17.75 8.90 4.23
C ALA A 170 17.87 8.23 5.62
N GLN A 171 18.52 8.88 6.60
CA GLN A 171 18.57 8.41 7.99
C GLN A 171 17.17 8.33 8.61
N ILE A 172 16.38 9.41 8.50
CA ILE A 172 15.01 9.48 9.03
C ILE A 172 14.15 8.40 8.40
N TYR A 173 14.26 8.21 7.08
CA TYR A 173 13.54 7.17 6.36
C TYR A 173 13.96 5.77 6.81
N ALA A 174 15.26 5.48 6.88
CA ALA A 174 15.79 4.19 7.34
C ALA A 174 15.35 3.89 8.79
N TRP A 175 15.31 4.90 9.66
CA TRP A 175 14.82 4.77 11.02
C TRP A 175 13.32 4.44 11.07
N ALA A 176 12.49 5.15 10.30
CA ALA A 176 11.04 4.94 10.23
C ALA A 176 10.67 3.54 9.71
N VAL A 177 11.54 2.94 8.90
CA VAL A 177 11.36 1.59 8.36
C VAL A 177 11.67 0.53 9.41
N ARG A 178 12.71 0.74 10.22
CA ARG A 178 13.13 -0.22 11.26
C ARG A 178 12.23 -0.16 12.49
N GLN A 179 11.68 1.01 12.82
CA GLN A 179 10.93 1.24 14.04
C GLN A 179 9.43 1.31 13.78
N ALA A 180 8.68 0.33 14.30
CA ALA A 180 7.22 0.29 14.28
C ALA A 180 6.66 0.79 12.94
N SER A 181 7.02 0.13 11.84
CA SER A 181 6.81 0.61 10.46
C SER A 181 5.35 0.89 10.10
N ASN A 182 4.42 0.23 10.78
CA ASN A 182 2.98 0.43 10.63
C ASN A 182 2.40 1.53 11.52
N SER A 183 3.20 2.15 12.40
CA SER A 183 2.74 3.31 13.17
C SER A 183 2.50 4.49 12.25
N ILE A 184 1.50 5.30 12.57
CA ILE A 184 1.16 6.52 11.82
C ILE A 184 2.37 7.45 11.66
N ARG A 185 3.19 7.59 12.71
CA ARG A 185 4.38 8.44 12.70
C ARG A 185 5.47 7.91 11.77
N SER A 186 5.63 6.59 11.66
CA SER A 186 6.58 5.97 10.73
C SER A 186 6.06 5.96 9.30
N ARG A 187 4.74 5.82 9.10
CA ARG A 187 4.10 5.97 7.79
C ARG A 187 4.21 7.41 7.27
N GLN A 188 3.92 8.41 8.10
CA GLN A 188 3.97 9.83 7.71
C GLN A 188 5.38 10.26 7.27
N ARG A 189 6.40 9.92 8.06
CA ARG A 189 7.80 10.24 7.68
C ARG A 189 8.20 9.62 6.35
N ARG A 190 7.71 8.43 6.05
CA ARG A 190 8.00 7.75 4.79
C ARG A 190 7.24 8.39 3.65
N GLU A 191 5.97 8.72 3.83
CA GLU A 191 5.21 9.52 2.85
C GLU A 191 5.90 10.84 2.55
N ASP A 192 6.21 11.64 3.57
CA ASP A 192 6.86 12.96 3.40
C ASP A 192 8.17 12.83 2.62
N ALA A 193 8.99 11.83 2.96
CA ALA A 193 10.25 11.60 2.30
C ALA A 193 10.11 11.12 0.85
N LEU A 194 9.15 10.25 0.54
CA LEU A 194 8.94 9.80 -0.83
C LEU A 194 8.25 10.87 -1.68
N LYS A 195 7.40 11.72 -1.08
CA LYS A 195 6.67 12.76 -1.79
C LYS A 195 7.60 13.75 -2.48
N VAL A 196 8.68 14.15 -1.81
CA VAL A 196 9.65 15.11 -2.38
C VAL A 196 10.49 14.53 -3.53
N LEU A 197 10.51 13.21 -3.70
CA LEU A 197 11.22 12.56 -4.80
C LEU A 197 10.40 12.58 -6.11
N ILE A 198 9.09 12.83 -6.01
CA ILE A 198 8.15 12.81 -7.13
C ILE A 198 8.13 14.18 -7.82
N VAL A 199 8.51 14.21 -9.09
CA VAL A 199 8.58 15.45 -9.88
C VAL A 199 7.27 15.65 -10.63
N VAL A 200 6.41 16.53 -10.11
CA VAL A 200 5.11 16.89 -10.71
C VAL A 200 5.33 17.80 -11.93
N LYS A 201 4.73 17.48 -13.07
CA LYS A 201 4.78 18.31 -14.28
C LYS A 201 3.95 19.57 -14.07
N GLY A 202 4.51 20.73 -14.45
CA GLY A 202 3.81 22.03 -14.32
C GLY A 202 4.18 22.85 -13.08
N ASN A 203 5.00 22.30 -12.16
CA ASN A 203 5.65 23.05 -11.09
C ASN A 203 7.08 23.50 -11.44
N ASP A 204 7.44 23.50 -12.72
CA ASP A 204 8.65 24.15 -13.24
C ASP A 204 8.47 25.69 -13.22
N ASN A 205 8.37 26.24 -12.03
CA ASN A 205 8.49 27.68 -11.75
C ASN A 205 9.15 27.81 -10.38
N SER A 206 10.49 27.67 -10.34
CA SER A 206 11.48 28.42 -9.53
C SER A 206 12.83 27.73 -9.60
#